data_AF-A0A0M0HPX7-F1
#
_entry.id   AF-A0A0M0HPX7-F1
#
_cell.length_a   1.000
_cell.length_b   1.000
_cell.length_c   1.000
_cell.angle_alpha   90.00
_cell.angle_beta   90.00
_cell.angle_gamma   90.00
#
_symmetry.space_group_name_H-M   'P 1'
#
loop_
_entity.id
_entity.type
_entity.pdbx_description
1 polymer ?
#
loop_
_entity_poly.entity_id
_entity_poly.type
_entity_poly.pdbx_seq_one_letter_code
_entity_poly.pdbx_strand_id
1 'polypeptide(L)'
;MATTAQSSYHRDALVPQAEAPRVPTSVDELGIPFVVLENLLLKHLSAYPKSDILQLTRFMAIGSHMVEDALASLRKKSLVEVFQAETNQYYQTDNTGHVRYGLSEAGLYQAELAFKKDAYLGPAPVSLGDYESMVQAQDVRAQLITRPDVTYAMRDVYGAERMTSVLGPAINSGRALLLYGDAGTGKTYVATRLLNSLNTSVYVPYAVYAAGNIIKVFSKQHHKPVVKSEGEEALSYKDQHDKRWVLCERPSIQVGGELTMEMLEVNHSEHNRVWMAPLQMMANNGIFIIDDLGRQPIPVDTILNRWIVPMEYCFDYLSLPNGQQITIPFVLTLAFSTNLNPEKISDPAFLRRLGYKIQFHPLEQNEYHALWDEMASTRDVTIQSESFEELYNLHRQHQVGFYPCLPKDLIGISRDIIAFEEITPVVTPEIVKRAWEVYFTADGKGGGAR
;
A
#
# COMPACT_ATOMS: atom_id res chain seq x y z
N MET A 1 3.01 46.27 -8.94
CA MET A 1 1.88 45.32 -9.00
C MET A 1 2.46 43.92 -8.91
N ALA A 2 2.53 43.37 -7.70
CA ALA A 2 3.02 42.02 -7.47
C ALA A 2 1.84 41.06 -7.59
N THR A 3 1.89 40.20 -8.59
CA THR A 3 0.95 39.09 -8.80
C THR A 3 1.14 38.08 -7.66
N THR A 4 0.21 38.10 -6.70
CA THR A 4 0.01 37.02 -5.73
C THR A 4 -0.31 35.75 -6.49
N ALA A 5 0.68 34.86 -6.62
CA ALA A 5 0.47 33.49 -7.04
C ALA A 5 -0.47 32.82 -6.02
N GLN A 6 -1.66 32.45 -6.46
CA GLN A 6 -2.51 31.53 -5.71
C GLN A 6 -1.79 30.18 -5.68
N SER A 7 -1.14 29.86 -4.56
CA SER A 7 -0.64 28.53 -4.29
C SER A 7 -1.84 27.60 -4.14
N SER A 8 -2.15 26.79 -5.15
CA SER A 8 -3.08 25.67 -4.97
C SER A 8 -2.46 24.73 -3.94
N TYR A 9 -2.97 24.76 -2.71
CA TYR A 9 -2.46 23.96 -1.59
C TYR A 9 -2.66 22.44 -1.78
N HIS A 10 -3.29 22.03 -2.88
CA HIS A 10 -3.38 20.65 -3.30
C HIS A 10 -3.08 20.54 -4.79
N ARG A 11 -2.36 19.49 -5.17
CA ARG A 11 -2.20 19.09 -6.57
C ARG A 11 -3.17 17.94 -6.81
N ASP A 12 -4.12 18.10 -7.73
CA ASP A 12 -5.00 17.00 -8.16
C ASP A 12 -4.22 15.85 -8.82
N ALA A 13 -2.98 16.12 -9.24
CA ALA A 13 -2.00 15.13 -9.70
C ALA A 13 -0.88 14.94 -8.67
N LEU A 14 -0.66 13.68 -8.25
CA LEU A 14 0.45 13.30 -7.39
C LEU A 14 1.79 13.57 -8.08
N VAL A 15 2.73 14.19 -7.35
CA VAL A 15 4.09 14.43 -7.87
C VAL A 15 5.06 13.43 -7.25
N PRO A 16 5.97 12.82 -8.04
CA PRO A 16 6.98 11.91 -7.50
C PRO A 16 7.82 12.59 -6.42
N GLN A 17 8.04 11.89 -5.29
CA GLN A 17 8.88 12.39 -4.19
C GLN A 17 10.36 12.50 -4.57
N ALA A 18 10.82 11.62 -5.47
CA ALA A 18 12.19 11.56 -5.95
C ALA A 18 12.24 11.70 -7.47
N GLU A 19 13.44 11.95 -7.99
CA GLU A 19 13.69 11.90 -9.42
C GLU A 19 13.40 10.50 -9.98
N ALA A 20 12.98 10.46 -11.24
CA ALA A 20 12.68 9.21 -11.92
C ALA A 20 13.91 8.27 -11.98
N PRO A 21 13.74 6.96 -11.76
CA PRO A 21 14.84 6.00 -11.89
C PRO A 21 15.38 6.02 -13.33
N ARG A 22 16.70 6.10 -13.43
CA ARG A 22 17.42 6.15 -14.72
C ARG A 22 17.24 4.84 -15.46
N VAL A 23 16.95 4.93 -16.76
CA VAL A 23 16.87 3.76 -17.64
C VAL A 23 18.28 3.15 -17.81
N PRO A 24 18.49 1.88 -17.45
CA PRO A 24 19.77 1.21 -17.66
C PRO A 24 20.10 1.11 -19.15
N THR A 25 21.34 1.44 -19.49
CA THR A 25 21.86 1.45 -20.86
C THR A 25 22.81 0.30 -21.16
N SER A 26 23.12 -0.52 -20.15
CA SER A 26 23.95 -1.72 -20.29
C SER A 26 23.57 -2.78 -19.25
N VAL A 27 24.00 -4.02 -19.49
CA VAL A 27 23.80 -5.14 -18.55
C VAL A 27 24.46 -4.86 -17.21
N ASP A 28 25.64 -4.23 -17.19
CA ASP A 28 26.38 -3.92 -15.96
C ASP A 28 25.63 -2.91 -15.08
N GLU A 29 24.96 -1.94 -15.69
CA GLU A 29 24.11 -0.96 -15.00
C GLU A 29 22.86 -1.57 -14.35
N LEU A 30 22.48 -2.81 -14.70
CA LEU A 30 21.36 -3.48 -14.04
C LEU A 30 21.69 -3.90 -12.59
N GLY A 31 22.99 -3.98 -12.24
CA GLY A 31 23.46 -4.34 -10.90
C GLY A 31 23.11 -5.77 -10.48
N ILE A 32 22.79 -6.66 -11.43
CA ILE A 32 22.45 -8.07 -11.18
C ILE A 32 23.30 -9.01 -12.06
N PRO A 33 23.60 -10.24 -11.59
CA PRO A 33 24.37 -11.19 -12.40
C PRO A 33 23.65 -11.56 -13.70
N PHE A 34 24.39 -11.61 -14.81
CA PHE A 34 23.84 -11.91 -16.14
C PHE A 34 23.06 -13.24 -16.20
N VAL A 35 23.47 -14.25 -15.43
CA VAL A 35 22.76 -15.53 -15.34
C VAL A 35 21.31 -15.38 -14.82
N VAL A 36 21.02 -14.34 -14.03
CA VAL A 36 19.66 -14.03 -13.56
C VAL A 36 18.78 -13.61 -14.74
N LEU A 37 19.32 -12.82 -15.67
CA LEU A 37 18.63 -12.42 -16.90
C LEU A 37 18.42 -13.60 -17.83
N GLU A 38 19.44 -14.45 -18.00
CA GLU A 38 19.32 -15.68 -18.80
C GLU A 38 18.22 -16.59 -18.26
N ASN A 39 18.20 -16.84 -16.95
CA ASN A 39 17.17 -17.66 -16.31
C ASN A 39 15.77 -17.04 -16.44
N LEU A 40 15.64 -15.72 -16.28
CA LEU A 40 14.37 -15.04 -16.45
C LEU A 40 13.87 -15.11 -17.89
N LEU A 41 14.77 -14.96 -18.86
CA LEU A 41 14.46 -15.08 -20.28
C LEU A 41 14.02 -16.50 -20.66
N LEU A 42 14.70 -17.53 -20.14
CA LEU A 42 14.26 -18.93 -20.27
C LEU A 42 12.86 -19.14 -19.72
N LYS A 43 12.55 -18.59 -18.54
CA LYS A 43 11.21 -18.66 -17.94
C LYS A 43 10.14 -17.98 -18.79
N HIS A 44 10.43 -16.80 -19.34
CA HIS A 44 9.51 -16.10 -20.26
C HIS A 44 9.27 -16.88 -21.54
N LEU A 45 10.32 -17.44 -22.16
CA LEU A 45 10.17 -18.26 -23.37
C LEU A 45 9.48 -19.61 -23.12
N SER A 46 9.59 -20.17 -21.92
CA SER A 46 8.84 -21.35 -21.51
C SER A 46 7.36 -21.06 -21.29
N ALA A 47 7.03 -19.93 -20.66
CA ALA A 47 5.66 -19.50 -20.42
C ALA A 47 4.96 -18.97 -21.68
N TYR A 48 5.72 -18.26 -22.54
CA TYR A 48 5.26 -17.65 -23.78
C TYR A 48 6.16 -18.07 -24.96
N PRO A 49 5.98 -19.28 -25.50
CA PRO A 49 6.79 -19.78 -26.61
C PRO A 49 6.62 -18.95 -27.88
N LYS A 50 7.66 -18.92 -28.72
CA LYS A 50 7.68 -18.19 -30.01
C LYS A 50 7.48 -16.67 -29.85
N SER A 51 8.01 -16.10 -28.77
CA SER A 51 8.00 -14.66 -28.54
C SER A 51 9.04 -13.94 -29.40
N ASP A 52 8.71 -12.72 -29.84
CA ASP A 52 9.67 -11.83 -30.52
C ASP A 52 10.45 -10.94 -29.53
N ILE A 53 11.45 -10.23 -30.04
CA ILE A 53 12.31 -9.34 -29.22
C ILE A 53 11.52 -8.25 -28.50
N LEU A 54 10.47 -7.70 -29.12
CA LEU A 54 9.69 -6.60 -28.58
C LEU A 54 8.80 -7.08 -27.42
N GLN A 55 8.21 -8.27 -27.55
CA GLN A 55 7.46 -8.93 -26.50
C GLN A 55 8.36 -9.22 -25.29
N LEU A 56 9.55 -9.80 -25.51
CA LEU A 56 10.50 -10.10 -24.45
C LEU A 56 11.02 -8.83 -23.74
N THR A 57 11.29 -7.77 -24.51
CA THR A 57 11.65 -6.44 -23.99
C THR A 57 10.55 -5.90 -23.07
N ARG A 58 9.27 -6.03 -23.45
CA ARG A 58 8.12 -5.62 -22.61
C ARG A 58 7.99 -6.48 -21.36
N PHE A 59 8.16 -7.80 -21.47
CA PHE A 59 8.06 -8.72 -20.33
C PHE A 59 9.16 -8.52 -19.29
N MET A 60 10.40 -8.28 -19.75
CA MET A 60 11.56 -8.08 -18.88
C MET A 60 11.77 -6.61 -18.48
N ALA A 61 11.10 -5.67 -19.15
CA ALA A 61 11.20 -4.22 -18.90
C ALA A 61 12.64 -3.66 -18.95
N ILE A 62 13.49 -4.23 -19.81
CA ILE A 62 14.86 -3.80 -20.08
C ILE A 62 15.02 -3.48 -21.56
N GLY A 63 16.05 -2.70 -21.93
CA GLY A 63 16.35 -2.36 -23.32
C GLY A 63 16.56 -3.58 -24.22
N SER A 64 16.13 -3.48 -25.48
CA SER A 64 16.16 -4.59 -26.45
C SER A 64 17.56 -5.16 -26.67
N HIS A 65 18.59 -4.33 -26.70
CA HIS A 65 19.99 -4.77 -26.85
C HIS A 65 20.42 -5.75 -25.73
N MET A 66 20.00 -5.54 -24.48
CA MET A 66 20.30 -6.46 -23.37
C MET A 66 19.55 -7.80 -23.53
N VAL A 67 18.34 -7.77 -24.08
CA VAL A 67 17.58 -8.99 -24.40
C VAL A 67 18.26 -9.74 -25.55
N GLU A 68 18.75 -9.03 -26.58
CA GLU A 68 19.51 -9.61 -27.69
C GLU A 68 20.81 -10.27 -27.20
N ASP A 69 21.55 -9.64 -26.29
CA ASP A 69 22.76 -10.20 -25.69
C ASP A 69 22.46 -11.50 -24.92
N ALA A 70 21.38 -11.51 -24.11
CA ALA A 70 20.93 -12.70 -23.39
C ALA A 70 20.47 -13.81 -24.35
N LEU A 71 19.72 -13.48 -25.41
CA LEU A 71 19.33 -14.42 -26.45
C LEU A 71 20.56 -14.99 -27.19
N ALA A 72 21.53 -14.17 -27.54
CA ALA A 72 22.76 -14.59 -28.21
C ALA A 72 23.56 -15.57 -27.33
N SER A 73 23.69 -15.29 -26.04
CA SER A 73 24.33 -16.19 -25.08
C SER A 73 23.59 -17.52 -24.96
N LEU A 74 22.26 -17.52 -24.82
CA LEU A 74 21.45 -18.74 -24.74
C LEU A 74 21.47 -19.55 -26.05
N ARG A 75 21.53 -18.89 -27.21
CA ARG A 75 21.70 -19.53 -28.52
C ARG A 75 23.07 -20.20 -28.64
N LYS A 76 24.14 -19.56 -28.17
CA LYS A 76 25.48 -20.17 -28.14
C LYS A 76 25.53 -21.42 -27.26
N LYS A 77 24.65 -21.51 -26.25
CA LYS A 77 24.45 -22.68 -25.38
C LYS A 77 23.46 -23.71 -25.96
N SER A 78 22.93 -23.50 -27.16
CA SER A 78 21.89 -24.34 -27.80
C SER A 78 20.60 -24.48 -26.98
N LEU A 79 20.27 -23.48 -26.15
CA LEU A 79 19.06 -23.47 -25.32
C LEU A 79 17.88 -22.77 -26.02
N VAL A 80 18.17 -21.89 -26.97
CA VAL A 80 17.17 -21.11 -27.71
C VAL A 80 17.32 -21.36 -29.21
N GLU A 81 16.19 -21.55 -29.86
CA GLU A 81 16.03 -21.73 -31.30
C GLU A 81 15.37 -20.52 -31.93
N VAL A 82 15.64 -20.32 -33.22
CA VAL A 82 15.12 -19.20 -34.01
C VAL A 82 14.13 -19.72 -35.02
N PHE A 83 12.94 -19.13 -35.02
CA PHE A 83 11.86 -19.41 -35.94
C PHE A 83 11.64 -18.19 -36.85
N GLN A 84 11.61 -18.41 -38.15
CA GLN A 84 11.17 -17.38 -39.10
C GLN A 84 9.65 -17.43 -39.21
N ALA A 85 9.00 -16.25 -39.24
CA ALA A 85 7.58 -16.18 -39.56
C ALA A 85 7.37 -16.61 -41.02
N GLU A 86 6.40 -17.49 -41.28
CA GLU A 86 6.02 -17.88 -42.64
C GLU A 86 5.51 -16.66 -43.40
N THR A 87 6.27 -16.22 -44.42
CA THR A 87 5.84 -15.19 -45.36
C THR A 87 4.67 -15.72 -46.19
N ASN A 88 3.44 -15.36 -45.84
CA ASN A 88 2.31 -15.52 -46.74
C ASN A 88 2.49 -14.56 -47.93
N GLN A 89 2.79 -15.12 -49.11
CA GLN A 89 3.22 -14.41 -50.33
C GLN A 89 2.15 -13.51 -50.98
N TYR A 90 0.98 -13.31 -50.37
CA TYR A 90 -0.16 -12.67 -51.05
C TYR A 90 -0.47 -11.22 -50.65
N TYR A 91 0.17 -10.65 -49.63
CA TYR A 91 -0.03 -9.23 -49.29
C TYR A 91 1.29 -8.56 -48.91
N GLN A 92 1.94 -7.97 -49.91
CA GLN A 92 3.04 -7.02 -49.71
C GLN A 92 2.46 -5.66 -49.30
N THR A 93 2.36 -5.42 -48.00
CA THR A 93 2.43 -4.07 -47.40
C THR A 93 2.97 -4.24 -45.98
N ASP A 94 4.25 -3.88 -45.78
CA ASP A 94 4.92 -3.63 -44.50
C ASP A 94 4.82 -4.66 -43.36
N ASN A 95 5.14 -5.93 -43.63
CA ASN A 95 5.39 -6.90 -42.55
C ASN A 95 6.82 -7.43 -42.61
N THR A 96 7.73 -6.77 -41.88
CA THR A 96 9.00 -7.38 -41.47
C THR A 96 8.65 -8.67 -40.72
N GLY A 97 8.94 -9.84 -41.28
CA GLY A 97 8.74 -11.12 -40.60
C GLY A 97 9.54 -11.13 -39.30
N HIS A 98 8.88 -10.84 -38.19
CA HIS A 98 9.55 -10.72 -36.90
C HIS A 98 10.14 -12.07 -36.52
N VAL A 99 11.46 -12.10 -36.34
CA VAL A 99 12.20 -13.25 -35.84
C VAL A 99 11.61 -13.65 -34.48
N ARG A 100 11.21 -14.92 -34.35
CA ARG A 100 10.64 -15.46 -33.12
C ARG A 100 11.62 -16.41 -32.46
N TYR A 101 11.61 -16.43 -31.13
CA TYR A 101 12.48 -17.26 -30.33
C TYR A 101 11.66 -18.29 -29.56
N GLY A 102 12.17 -19.51 -29.48
CA GLY A 102 11.60 -20.58 -28.67
C GLY A 102 12.70 -21.37 -27.98
N LEU A 103 12.32 -22.19 -27.01
CA LEU A 103 13.28 -23.06 -26.32
C LEU A 103 13.49 -24.35 -27.12
N SER A 104 14.74 -24.81 -27.16
CA SER A 104 15.04 -26.20 -27.53
C SER A 104 14.61 -27.16 -26.41
N GLU A 105 14.71 -28.48 -26.62
CA GLU A 105 14.47 -29.46 -25.57
C GLU A 105 15.40 -29.24 -24.35
N ALA A 106 16.68 -28.94 -24.60
CA ALA A 106 17.63 -28.59 -23.55
C ALA A 106 17.25 -27.26 -22.87
N GLY A 107 16.74 -26.28 -23.63
CA GLY A 107 16.22 -25.03 -23.10
C GLY A 107 15.02 -25.20 -22.19
N LEU A 108 14.06 -26.06 -22.56
CA LEU A 108 12.90 -26.40 -21.74
C LEU A 108 13.32 -27.02 -20.40
N TYR A 109 14.28 -27.96 -20.43
CA TYR A 109 14.83 -28.54 -19.21
C TYR A 109 15.50 -27.50 -18.31
N GLN A 110 16.31 -26.59 -18.86
CA GLN A 110 16.92 -25.50 -18.08
C GLN A 110 15.88 -24.52 -17.52
N ALA A 111 14.82 -24.22 -18.27
CA ALA A 111 13.72 -23.40 -17.78
C ALA A 111 12.99 -24.07 -16.59
N GLU A 112 12.78 -25.39 -16.64
CA GLU A 112 12.20 -26.13 -15.51
C GLU A 112 13.09 -26.06 -14.26
N LEU A 113 14.41 -26.18 -14.41
CA LEU A 113 15.36 -25.99 -13.30
C LEU A 113 15.33 -24.55 -12.75
N ALA A 114 15.22 -23.56 -13.63
CA ALA A 114 15.09 -22.16 -13.23
C ALA A 114 13.80 -21.92 -12.42
N PHE A 115 12.65 -22.43 -12.88
CA PHE A 115 11.38 -22.36 -12.14
C PHE A 115 11.43 -23.10 -10.81
N LYS A 116 12.19 -24.22 -10.72
CA LYS A 116 12.38 -24.93 -9.46
C LYS A 116 13.14 -24.11 -8.43
N LYS A 117 14.12 -23.30 -8.86
CA LYS A 117 14.90 -22.42 -7.99
C LYS A 117 14.08 -21.21 -7.53
N ASP A 118 13.39 -20.56 -8.46
CA ASP A 118 12.47 -19.46 -8.17
C ASP A 118 11.40 -19.35 -9.25
N ALA A 119 10.14 -19.29 -8.82
CA ALA A 119 9.01 -19.24 -9.74
C ALA A 119 8.68 -17.82 -10.23
N TYR A 120 9.57 -16.85 -9.98
CA TYR A 120 9.33 -15.46 -10.37
C TYR A 120 9.24 -15.31 -11.89
N LEU A 121 8.15 -14.71 -12.36
CA LEU A 121 7.92 -14.40 -13.77
C LEU A 121 7.39 -12.95 -13.86
N GLY A 122 8.16 -12.07 -14.48
CA GLY A 122 7.87 -10.64 -14.55
C GLY A 122 9.08 -9.84 -15.07
N PRO A 123 9.07 -8.51 -14.86
CA PRO A 123 10.21 -7.64 -15.18
C PRO A 123 11.51 -8.07 -14.52
N ALA A 124 12.65 -7.74 -15.12
CA ALA A 124 13.95 -7.98 -14.52
C ALA A 124 14.02 -7.32 -13.13
N PRO A 125 14.54 -8.01 -12.11
CA PRO A 125 14.65 -7.43 -10.78
C PRO A 125 15.63 -6.27 -10.78
N VAL A 126 15.44 -5.33 -9.86
CA VAL A 126 16.42 -4.27 -9.57
C VAL A 126 17.43 -4.78 -8.55
N SER A 127 18.64 -4.20 -8.52
CA SER A 127 19.62 -4.57 -7.51
C SER A 127 19.17 -4.10 -6.12
N LEU A 128 19.67 -4.75 -5.06
CA LEU A 128 19.42 -4.30 -3.68
C LEU A 128 19.93 -2.86 -3.45
N GLY A 129 21.06 -2.48 -4.05
CA GLY A 129 21.61 -1.13 -3.93
C GLY A 129 20.75 -0.06 -4.61
N ASP A 130 20.16 -0.36 -5.78
CA ASP A 130 19.22 0.55 -6.44
C ASP A 130 17.93 0.70 -5.62
N TYR A 131 17.46 -0.40 -5.04
CA TYR A 131 16.31 -0.40 -4.11
C TYR A 131 16.57 0.51 -2.89
N GLU A 132 17.71 0.32 -2.22
CA GLU A 132 18.14 1.15 -1.09
C GLU A 132 18.19 2.63 -1.45
N SER A 133 18.86 2.96 -2.56
CA SER A 133 19.04 4.34 -3.01
C SER A 133 17.71 5.02 -3.32
N MET A 134 16.80 4.32 -4.00
CA MET A 134 15.48 4.87 -4.34
C MET A 134 14.61 5.03 -3.09
N VAL A 135 14.60 4.06 -2.17
CA VAL A 135 13.82 4.17 -0.93
C VAL A 135 14.30 5.35 -0.08
N GLN A 136 15.61 5.58 0.01
CA GLN A 136 16.15 6.73 0.73
C GLN A 136 15.81 8.07 0.06
N ALA A 137 15.88 8.15 -1.27
CA ALA A 137 15.53 9.36 -2.01
C ALA A 137 14.04 9.76 -1.87
N GLN A 138 13.16 8.79 -1.59
CA GLN A 138 11.72 8.96 -1.46
C GLN A 138 11.23 9.15 -0.01
N ASP A 139 12.16 9.35 0.92
CA ASP A 139 11.85 9.58 2.32
C ASP A 139 11.01 10.86 2.51
N VAL A 140 9.91 10.74 3.26
CA VAL A 140 9.06 11.88 3.64
C VAL A 140 9.87 12.93 4.40
N ARG A 141 10.87 12.52 5.17
CA ARG A 141 11.72 13.42 5.96
C ARG A 141 12.57 14.36 5.09
N ALA A 142 12.72 14.06 3.79
CA ALA A 142 13.37 14.94 2.84
C ALA A 142 12.53 16.19 2.52
N GLN A 143 11.21 16.10 2.61
CA GLN A 143 10.28 17.21 2.39
C GLN A 143 9.20 17.22 3.47
N LEU A 144 9.43 18.03 4.50
CA LEU A 144 8.55 18.12 5.66
C LEU A 144 7.15 18.61 5.26
N ILE A 145 6.13 17.98 5.82
CA ILE A 145 4.74 18.42 5.70
C ILE A 145 4.48 19.66 6.56
N THR A 146 3.57 20.50 6.09
CA THR A 146 3.15 21.72 6.77
C THR A 146 1.75 21.57 7.37
N ARG A 147 1.39 22.49 8.28
CA ARG A 147 0.05 22.49 8.88
C ARG A 147 -1.08 22.54 7.83
N PRO A 148 -1.02 23.40 6.78
CA PRO A 148 -2.00 23.37 5.70
C PRO A 148 -2.19 21.99 5.05
N ASP A 149 -1.11 21.24 4.82
CA ASP A 149 -1.18 19.91 4.19
C ASP A 149 -1.96 18.92 5.07
N VAL A 150 -1.69 18.93 6.38
CA VAL A 150 -2.40 18.10 7.36
C VAL A 150 -3.87 18.51 7.48
N THR A 151 -4.14 19.81 7.59
CA THR A 151 -5.51 20.34 7.68
C THR A 151 -6.32 19.94 6.45
N TYR A 152 -5.75 20.03 5.26
CA TYR A 152 -6.41 19.61 4.04
C TYR A 152 -6.70 18.11 4.02
N ALA A 153 -5.71 17.27 4.35
CA ALA A 153 -5.88 15.82 4.36
C ALA A 153 -6.94 15.34 5.37
N MET A 154 -7.16 16.15 6.41
CA MET A 154 -8.11 15.90 7.48
C MET A 154 -9.43 16.64 7.32
N ARG A 155 -9.67 17.34 6.20
CA ARG A 155 -10.90 18.13 6.00
C ARG A 155 -12.19 17.30 6.10
N ASP A 156 -12.11 16.02 5.74
CA ASP A 156 -13.21 15.06 5.77
C ASP A 156 -13.19 14.22 7.07
N VAL A 157 -12.51 14.72 8.11
CA VAL A 157 -12.35 14.06 9.41
C VAL A 157 -12.84 14.99 10.53
N TYR A 158 -14.01 14.69 11.06
CA TYR A 158 -14.57 15.37 12.23
C TYR A 158 -13.66 15.22 13.46
N GLY A 159 -13.48 16.29 14.22
CA GLY A 159 -12.61 16.32 15.40
C GLY A 159 -11.11 16.38 15.13
N ALA A 160 -10.67 16.39 13.86
CA ALA A 160 -9.26 16.37 13.51
C ALA A 160 -8.53 17.69 13.76
N GLU A 161 -9.22 18.82 13.91
CA GLU A 161 -8.58 20.11 14.18
C GLU A 161 -7.76 20.07 15.48
N ARG A 162 -8.32 19.45 16.52
CA ARG A 162 -7.63 19.23 17.81
C ARG A 162 -6.38 18.37 17.64
N MET A 163 -6.43 17.41 16.72
CA MET A 163 -5.37 16.42 16.49
C MET A 163 -4.28 16.92 15.53
N THR A 164 -4.59 17.90 14.67
CA THR A 164 -3.69 18.43 13.63
C THR A 164 -2.38 18.92 14.23
N SER A 165 -2.44 19.55 15.41
CA SER A 165 -1.26 20.06 16.14
C SER A 165 -0.29 18.96 16.58
N VAL A 166 -0.77 17.73 16.76
CA VAL A 166 0.02 16.57 17.19
C VAL A 166 0.42 15.70 15.99
N LEU A 167 -0.51 15.48 15.07
CA LEU A 167 -0.34 14.60 13.90
C LEU A 167 0.74 15.11 12.94
N GLY A 168 0.77 16.42 12.66
CA GLY A 168 1.75 17.00 11.74
C GLY A 168 3.21 16.77 12.18
N PRO A 169 3.60 17.17 13.41
CA PRO A 169 4.92 16.86 13.96
C PRO A 169 5.22 15.36 14.00
N ALA A 170 4.21 14.53 14.27
CA ALA A 170 4.39 13.08 14.36
C ALA A 170 4.80 12.47 13.01
N ILE A 171 4.16 12.86 11.91
CA ILE A 171 4.55 12.42 10.56
C ILE A 171 5.97 12.89 10.22
N ASN A 172 6.26 14.17 10.43
CA ASN A 172 7.57 14.75 10.12
C ASN A 172 8.72 14.09 10.89
N SER A 173 8.44 13.54 12.08
CA SER A 173 9.46 12.85 12.87
C SER A 173 9.87 11.49 12.29
N GLY A 174 9.02 10.86 11.47
CA GLY A 174 9.18 9.47 11.03
C GLY A 174 9.13 8.43 12.16
N ARG A 175 8.81 8.82 13.39
CA ARG A 175 8.72 7.91 14.54
C ARG A 175 7.38 7.17 14.54
N ALA A 176 7.38 5.98 15.12
CA ALA A 176 6.16 5.19 15.25
C ALA A 176 5.06 5.91 16.06
N LEU A 177 3.82 5.73 15.62
CA LEU A 177 2.61 6.29 16.19
C LEU A 177 1.86 5.22 16.98
N LEU A 178 1.38 5.56 18.18
CA LEU A 178 0.40 4.78 18.92
C LEU A 178 -0.91 5.57 19.00
N LEU A 179 -1.92 5.10 18.28
CA LEU A 179 -3.28 5.64 18.27
C LEU A 179 -4.10 4.82 19.25
N TYR A 180 -4.62 5.44 20.31
CA TYR A 180 -5.39 4.73 21.33
C TYR A 180 -6.65 5.48 21.73
N GLY A 181 -7.64 4.76 22.24
CA GLY A 181 -8.95 5.30 22.59
C GLY A 181 -10.04 4.29 22.28
N ASP A 182 -11.28 4.61 22.66
CA ASP A 182 -12.40 3.67 22.53
C ASP A 182 -12.61 3.19 21.08
N ALA A 183 -13.21 2.01 20.94
CA ALA A 183 -13.59 1.48 19.64
C ALA A 183 -14.55 2.45 18.93
N GLY A 184 -14.42 2.59 17.61
CA GLY A 184 -15.30 3.46 16.83
C GLY A 184 -14.92 4.95 16.81
N THR A 185 -13.83 5.35 17.47
CA THR A 185 -13.30 6.73 17.46
C THR A 185 -12.58 7.14 16.16
N GLY A 186 -12.46 6.26 15.18
CA GLY A 186 -11.89 6.58 13.86
C GLY A 186 -10.35 6.53 13.77
N LYS A 187 -9.66 5.89 14.73
CA LYS A 187 -8.19 5.75 14.74
C LYS A 187 -7.58 5.34 13.40
N THR A 188 -8.04 4.21 12.85
CA THR A 188 -7.59 3.67 11.57
C THR A 188 -7.92 4.60 10.40
N TYR A 189 -9.11 5.19 10.41
CA TYR A 189 -9.51 6.14 9.36
C TYR A 189 -8.58 7.34 9.30
N VAL A 190 -8.24 7.92 10.47
CA VAL A 190 -7.26 9.01 10.56
C VAL A 190 -5.88 8.55 10.15
N ALA A 191 -5.41 7.38 10.59
CA ALA A 191 -4.11 6.82 10.23
C ALA A 191 -3.92 6.75 8.70
N THR A 192 -4.92 6.23 7.98
CA THR A 192 -4.87 6.12 6.52
C THR A 192 -4.93 7.51 5.86
N ARG A 193 -5.73 8.44 6.38
CA ARG A 193 -5.82 9.81 5.84
C ARG A 193 -4.55 10.64 6.06
N LEU A 194 -3.75 10.33 7.09
CA LEU A 194 -2.44 10.98 7.30
C LEU A 194 -1.54 10.82 6.07
N LEU A 195 -1.55 9.66 5.42
CA LEU A 195 -0.73 9.41 4.23
C LEU A 195 -1.14 10.30 3.05
N ASN A 196 -2.43 10.61 2.92
CA ASN A 196 -2.93 11.52 1.89
C ASN A 196 -2.42 12.95 2.07
N SER A 197 -1.97 13.34 3.27
CA SER A 197 -1.35 14.67 3.50
C SER A 197 -0.02 14.86 2.80
N LEU A 198 0.65 13.78 2.41
CA LEU A 198 1.94 13.82 1.74
C LEU A 198 1.80 14.25 0.27
N ASN A 199 0.65 13.97 -0.35
CA ASN A 199 0.32 14.30 -1.73
C ASN A 199 1.44 14.04 -2.77
N THR A 200 2.21 12.97 -2.57
CA THR A 200 3.33 12.55 -3.44
C THR A 200 3.18 11.10 -3.88
N SER A 201 3.81 10.74 -4.98
CA SER A 201 3.94 9.37 -5.47
C SER A 201 5.36 8.82 -5.28
N VAL A 202 5.50 7.50 -5.32
CA VAL A 202 6.76 6.77 -5.09
C VAL A 202 6.95 5.67 -6.11
N TYR A 203 8.18 5.43 -6.52
CA TYR A 203 8.62 4.32 -7.35
C TYR A 203 8.78 3.06 -6.50
N VAL A 204 8.08 2.01 -6.91
CA VAL A 204 8.13 0.68 -6.30
C VAL A 204 8.61 -0.31 -7.37
N PRO A 205 9.68 -1.09 -7.13
CA PRO A 205 10.16 -2.05 -8.10
C PRO A 205 9.24 -3.28 -8.14
N TYR A 206 9.16 -3.94 -9.30
CA TYR A 206 8.45 -5.23 -9.37
C TYR A 206 9.07 -6.28 -8.45
N ALA A 207 10.40 -6.38 -8.48
CA ALA A 207 11.16 -7.28 -7.63
C ALA A 207 12.59 -6.76 -7.39
N VAL A 208 13.19 -7.22 -6.30
CA VAL A 208 14.56 -6.92 -5.90
C VAL A 208 15.39 -8.21 -5.93
N TYR A 209 16.58 -8.12 -6.50
CA TYR A 209 17.56 -9.20 -6.45
C TYR A 209 18.49 -9.00 -5.24
N ALA A 210 18.51 -9.99 -4.35
CA ALA A 210 19.31 -9.95 -3.13
C ALA A 210 19.87 -11.34 -2.82
N ALA A 211 21.20 -11.43 -2.67
CA ALA A 211 21.88 -12.64 -2.16
C ALA A 211 21.48 -13.93 -2.92
N GLY A 212 21.31 -13.85 -4.23
CA GLY A 212 20.95 -15.00 -5.07
C GLY A 212 19.45 -15.28 -5.22
N ASN A 213 18.57 -14.47 -4.60
CA ASN A 213 17.13 -14.63 -4.61
C ASN A 213 16.45 -13.43 -5.29
N ILE A 214 15.29 -13.68 -5.90
CA ILE A 214 14.42 -12.63 -6.45
C ILE A 214 13.22 -12.48 -5.50
N ILE A 215 13.12 -11.33 -4.85
CA ILE A 215 12.07 -11.01 -3.89
C ILE A 215 11.07 -10.09 -4.57
N LYS A 216 9.83 -10.55 -4.73
CA LYS A 216 8.75 -9.76 -5.33
C LYS A 216 8.24 -8.73 -4.33
N VAL A 217 8.29 -7.45 -4.72
CA VAL A 217 7.87 -6.32 -3.87
C VAL A 217 6.51 -5.79 -4.32
N PHE A 218 6.37 -5.49 -5.61
CA PHE A 218 5.11 -4.98 -6.15
C PHE A 218 3.98 -6.03 -6.06
N SER A 219 2.86 -5.58 -5.52
CA SER A 219 1.61 -6.33 -5.43
C SER A 219 0.45 -5.38 -5.72
N LYS A 220 -0.44 -5.75 -6.64
CA LYS A 220 -1.66 -4.98 -6.95
C LYS A 220 -2.61 -4.84 -5.76
N GLN A 221 -2.46 -5.69 -4.74
CA GLN A 221 -3.23 -5.61 -3.50
C GLN A 221 -2.77 -4.44 -2.62
N HIS A 222 -1.47 -4.13 -2.62
CA HIS A 222 -0.87 -3.14 -1.71
C HIS A 222 -0.41 -1.87 -2.42
N HIS A 223 -0.23 -1.92 -3.75
CA HIS A 223 0.32 -0.83 -4.54
C HIS A 223 -0.66 -0.43 -5.64
N LYS A 224 -1.00 0.85 -5.67
CA LYS A 224 -1.87 1.46 -6.67
C LYS A 224 -1.01 2.29 -7.63
N PRO A 225 -0.86 1.87 -8.90
CA PRO A 225 -0.16 2.69 -9.89
C PRO A 225 -0.85 4.03 -10.09
N VAL A 226 -0.08 5.11 -10.24
CA VAL A 226 -0.63 6.42 -10.61
C VAL A 226 -1.03 6.37 -12.08
N VAL A 227 -2.33 6.43 -12.36
CA VAL A 227 -2.86 6.49 -13.72
C VAL A 227 -2.63 7.90 -14.25
N LYS A 228 -1.84 8.03 -15.32
CA LYS A 228 -1.76 9.29 -16.06
C LYS A 228 -3.04 9.45 -16.89
N SER A 229 -3.59 10.66 -16.96
CA SER A 229 -4.77 10.95 -17.77
C SER A 229 -4.53 10.56 -19.23
N GLU A 230 -5.54 9.97 -19.88
CA GLU A 230 -5.51 9.36 -21.24
C GLU A 230 -5.15 10.30 -22.41
N GLY A 231 -4.58 11.48 -22.15
CA GLY A 231 -4.07 12.43 -23.16
C GLY A 231 -2.55 12.63 -23.15
N GLU A 232 -1.82 12.11 -22.16
CA GLU A 232 -0.35 12.29 -22.02
C GLU A 232 0.48 11.11 -22.56
N GLU A 233 -0.15 10.04 -23.04
CA GLU A 233 0.55 8.87 -23.60
C GLU A 233 1.25 9.15 -24.96
N ALA A 234 1.05 10.34 -25.53
CA ALA A 234 1.70 10.76 -26.75
C ALA A 234 3.14 11.24 -26.48
N LEU A 235 4.09 10.30 -26.52
CA LEU A 235 5.46 10.50 -27.04
C LEU A 235 6.35 11.56 -26.34
N SER A 236 6.12 11.91 -25.07
CA SER A 236 7.06 12.77 -24.36
C SER A 236 8.29 11.98 -23.89
N TYR A 237 9.47 12.29 -24.44
CA TYR A 237 10.77 11.79 -23.98
C TYR A 237 11.01 12.01 -22.47
N LYS A 238 10.29 12.95 -21.84
CA LYS A 238 10.38 13.25 -20.40
C LYS A 238 9.77 12.18 -19.48
N ASP A 239 9.01 11.23 -20.03
CA ASP A 239 8.35 10.16 -19.27
C ASP A 239 9.10 8.83 -19.26
N GLN A 240 10.29 8.80 -19.85
CA GLN A 240 11.17 7.64 -19.86
C GLN A 240 11.84 7.48 -18.51
N HIS A 241 11.26 6.62 -17.69
CA HIS A 241 11.90 6.07 -16.50
C HIS A 241 12.07 4.56 -16.66
N ASP A 242 12.98 3.98 -15.89
CA ASP A 242 13.19 2.53 -15.83
C ASP A 242 11.88 1.78 -15.54
N LYS A 243 11.43 0.96 -16.50
CA LYS A 243 10.15 0.25 -16.46
C LYS A 243 10.15 -0.95 -15.51
N ARG A 244 11.29 -1.28 -14.88
CA ARG A 244 11.35 -2.20 -13.73
C ARG A 244 10.73 -1.59 -12.47
N TRP A 245 10.45 -0.29 -12.49
CA TRP A 245 9.78 0.46 -11.43
C TRP A 245 8.37 0.88 -11.85
N VAL A 246 7.46 0.91 -10.89
CA VAL A 246 6.09 1.39 -11.05
C VAL A 246 5.91 2.63 -10.19
N LEU A 247 5.51 3.74 -10.80
CA LEU A 247 5.10 4.92 -10.05
C LEU A 247 3.74 4.65 -9.40
N CYS A 248 3.71 4.64 -8.08
CA CYS A 248 2.55 4.31 -7.26
C CYS A 248 2.16 5.48 -6.34
N GLU A 249 0.91 5.48 -5.90
CA GLU A 249 0.54 6.14 -4.65
C GLU A 249 1.41 5.57 -3.51
N ARG A 250 1.67 6.37 -2.46
CA ARG A 250 2.42 5.85 -1.31
C ARG A 250 1.70 4.62 -0.73
N PRO A 251 2.41 3.52 -0.43
CA PRO A 251 1.79 2.31 0.09
C PRO A 251 1.04 2.57 1.41
N SER A 252 -0.15 2.01 1.53
CA SER A 252 -0.91 1.97 2.78
C SER A 252 -1.29 0.54 3.09
N ILE A 253 -0.46 -0.10 3.91
CA ILE A 253 -0.66 -1.50 4.30
C ILE A 253 -1.26 -1.51 5.70
N GLN A 254 -2.35 -2.26 5.88
CA GLN A 254 -3.06 -2.39 7.14
C GLN A 254 -3.25 -3.88 7.45
N VAL A 255 -2.98 -4.26 8.70
CA VAL A 255 -3.17 -5.62 9.23
C VAL A 255 -3.79 -5.55 10.61
N GLY A 256 -4.67 -6.50 10.92
CA GLY A 256 -5.36 -6.61 12.21
C GLY A 256 -4.93 -7.84 13.02
N GLY A 257 -5.92 -8.59 13.50
CA GLY A 257 -5.71 -9.81 14.31
C GLY A 257 -5.09 -10.98 13.55
N GLU A 258 -5.07 -10.92 12.21
CA GLU A 258 -4.52 -11.92 11.30
C GLU A 258 -3.00 -11.81 11.09
N LEU A 259 -2.36 -10.80 11.68
CA LEU A 259 -0.91 -10.61 11.59
C LEU A 259 -0.18 -11.84 12.16
N THR A 260 0.71 -12.43 11.36
CA THR A 260 1.65 -13.47 11.80
C THR A 260 3.11 -13.03 11.68
N MET A 261 4.02 -13.64 12.44
CA MET A 261 5.45 -13.33 12.34
C MET A 261 6.02 -13.68 10.95
N GLU A 262 5.45 -14.68 10.28
CA GLU A 262 5.87 -15.08 8.93
C GLU A 262 5.62 -13.98 7.90
N MET A 263 4.60 -13.14 8.08
CA MET A 263 4.33 -11.99 7.20
C MET A 263 5.40 -10.89 7.33
N LEU A 264 6.22 -10.94 8.39
CA LEU A 264 7.30 -10.00 8.66
C LEU A 264 8.67 -10.51 8.18
N GLU A 265 8.71 -11.69 7.57
CA GLU A 265 9.91 -12.28 7.00
C GLU A 265 9.73 -12.54 5.49
N VAL A 266 10.85 -12.71 4.77
CA VAL A 266 10.79 -13.11 3.36
C VAL A 266 10.24 -14.53 3.29
N ASN A 267 9.06 -14.67 2.71
CA ASN A 267 8.33 -15.93 2.70
C ASN A 267 7.94 -16.35 1.27
N HIS A 268 7.53 -17.60 1.11
CA HIS A 268 6.89 -18.11 -0.10
C HIS A 268 5.71 -18.97 0.33
N SER A 269 4.74 -19.20 -0.56
CA SER A 269 3.74 -20.24 -0.31
C SER A 269 4.23 -21.56 -0.90
N GLU A 270 3.87 -22.69 -0.28
CA GLU A 270 4.22 -24.01 -0.81
C GLU A 270 3.72 -24.22 -2.25
N HIS A 271 2.63 -23.54 -2.62
CA HIS A 271 2.03 -23.56 -3.94
C HIS A 271 2.71 -22.60 -4.94
N ASN A 272 3.20 -21.43 -4.47
CA ASN A 272 3.92 -20.46 -5.28
C ASN A 272 5.32 -20.25 -4.70
N ARG A 273 6.34 -20.85 -5.33
CA ARG A 273 7.77 -20.68 -5.03
C ARG A 273 8.33 -19.30 -5.41
N VAL A 274 7.49 -18.28 -5.32
CA VAL A 274 7.86 -16.88 -5.51
C VAL A 274 8.13 -16.32 -4.12
N TRP A 275 9.35 -15.84 -3.89
CA TRP A 275 9.67 -15.14 -2.66
C TRP A 275 8.95 -13.80 -2.65
N MET A 276 8.15 -13.56 -1.62
CA MET A 276 7.43 -12.33 -1.39
C MET A 276 8.18 -11.48 -0.36
N ALA A 277 8.23 -10.18 -0.62
CA ALA A 277 8.72 -9.22 0.33
C ALA A 277 7.85 -9.24 1.61
N PRO A 278 8.42 -9.04 2.80
CA PRO A 278 7.63 -8.89 4.01
C PRO A 278 6.86 -7.56 4.00
N LEU A 279 5.83 -7.45 4.84
CA LEU A 279 4.91 -6.30 4.85
C LEU A 279 5.63 -4.95 5.03
N GLN A 280 6.63 -4.89 5.91
CA GLN A 280 7.41 -3.66 6.12
C GLN A 280 8.21 -3.25 4.88
N MET A 281 8.71 -4.21 4.11
CA MET A 281 9.44 -3.92 2.86
C MET A 281 8.48 -3.42 1.77
N MET A 282 7.27 -4.00 1.71
CA MET A 282 6.21 -3.50 0.81
C MET A 282 5.66 -2.13 1.23
N ALA A 283 5.69 -1.80 2.53
CA ALA A 283 5.18 -0.53 3.06
C ALA A 283 6.23 0.60 3.03
N ASN A 284 7.45 0.37 2.54
CA ASN A 284 8.48 1.40 2.43
C ASN A 284 7.99 2.62 1.64
N ASN A 285 8.41 3.80 2.08
CA ASN A 285 7.95 5.12 1.69
C ASN A 285 6.43 5.36 1.87
N GLY A 286 5.76 4.54 2.69
CA GLY A 286 4.33 4.65 2.97
C GLY A 286 4.01 4.58 4.46
N ILE A 287 2.84 4.03 4.77
CA ILE A 287 2.39 3.74 6.13
C ILE A 287 2.13 2.24 6.29
N PHE A 288 2.53 1.71 7.43
CA PHE A 288 2.16 0.36 7.87
C PHE A 288 1.34 0.46 9.17
N ILE A 289 0.08 0.06 9.10
CA ILE A 289 -0.89 0.16 10.20
C ILE A 289 -1.13 -1.24 10.78
N ILE A 290 -0.97 -1.35 12.11
CA ILE A 290 -1.32 -2.54 12.88
C ILE A 290 -2.50 -2.20 13.76
N ASP A 291 -3.66 -2.70 13.37
CA ASP A 291 -4.91 -2.50 14.09
C ASP A 291 -5.12 -3.52 15.21
N ASP A 292 -5.92 -3.11 16.19
CA ASP A 292 -6.28 -3.90 17.36
C ASP A 292 -5.07 -4.54 18.07
N LEU A 293 -3.99 -3.76 18.23
CA LEU A 293 -2.81 -4.18 18.96
C LEU A 293 -3.17 -4.67 20.37
N GLY A 294 -2.77 -5.90 20.67
CA GLY A 294 -3.13 -6.62 21.90
C GLY A 294 -4.22 -7.67 21.73
N ARG A 295 -4.79 -7.81 20.54
CA ARG A 295 -5.80 -8.84 20.20
C ARG A 295 -5.28 -9.91 19.23
N GLN A 296 -4.01 -9.83 18.85
CA GLN A 296 -3.36 -10.84 18.03
C GLN A 296 -3.07 -12.13 18.83
N PRO A 297 -2.99 -13.30 18.16
CA PRO A 297 -2.49 -14.52 18.78
C PRO A 297 -1.04 -14.40 19.28
N ILE A 298 -0.25 -13.54 18.62
CA ILE A 298 1.15 -13.29 18.94
C ILE A 298 1.24 -12.27 20.07
N PRO A 299 2.09 -12.48 21.10
CA PRO A 299 2.34 -11.49 22.13
C PRO A 299 2.83 -10.16 21.53
N VAL A 300 2.26 -9.05 22.00
CA VAL A 300 2.61 -7.70 21.51
C VAL A 300 4.10 -7.42 21.65
N ASP A 301 4.71 -7.84 22.76
CA ASP A 301 6.15 -7.67 22.99
C ASP A 301 6.99 -8.34 21.91
N THR A 302 6.56 -9.48 21.36
CA THR A 302 7.26 -10.15 20.24
C THR A 302 7.24 -9.30 18.98
N ILE A 303 6.08 -8.71 18.64
CA ILE A 303 5.90 -7.83 17.49
C ILE A 303 6.77 -6.57 17.66
N LEU A 304 6.70 -5.93 18.84
CA LEU A 304 7.47 -4.72 19.12
C LEU A 304 8.98 -5.00 19.13
N ASN A 305 9.41 -6.13 19.69
CA ASN A 305 10.82 -6.54 19.71
C ASN A 305 11.41 -6.66 18.31
N ARG A 306 10.62 -7.19 17.36
CA ARG A 306 11.04 -7.36 15.97
C ARG A 306 11.42 -6.04 15.29
N TRP A 307 10.85 -4.92 15.72
CA TRP A 307 11.08 -3.60 15.13
C TRP A 307 11.85 -2.62 16.00
N ILE A 308 12.41 -3.03 17.15
CA ILE A 308 13.27 -2.13 17.95
C ILE A 308 14.39 -1.57 17.08
N VAL A 309 15.18 -2.46 16.47
CA VAL A 309 16.33 -2.09 15.65
C VAL A 309 15.87 -1.35 14.37
N PRO A 310 14.89 -1.86 13.61
CA PRO A 310 14.36 -1.14 12.45
C PRO A 310 13.85 0.28 12.71
N MET A 311 13.13 0.50 13.80
CA MET A 311 12.64 1.84 14.17
C MET A 311 13.76 2.78 14.63
N GLU A 312 14.84 2.26 15.21
CA GLU A 312 15.95 3.06 15.73
C GLU A 312 16.97 3.43 14.65
N TYR A 313 17.29 2.49 13.76
CA TYR A 313 18.37 2.64 12.78
C TYR A 313 17.90 2.76 11.33
N CYS A 314 16.59 2.70 11.07
CA CYS A 314 15.98 2.81 9.74
C CYS A 314 16.47 1.74 8.73
N PHE A 315 16.87 0.57 9.21
CA PHE A 315 17.13 -0.61 8.39
C PHE A 315 16.59 -1.87 9.04
N ASP A 316 16.22 -2.86 8.24
CA ASP A 316 15.75 -4.15 8.72
C ASP A 316 16.64 -5.29 8.23
N TYR A 317 16.88 -6.27 9.11
CA TYR A 317 17.58 -7.50 8.77
C TYR A 317 16.55 -8.55 8.40
N LEU A 318 16.66 -9.09 7.19
CA LEU A 318 15.80 -10.17 6.71
C LEU A 318 16.62 -11.43 6.52
N SER A 319 16.10 -12.53 7.05
CA SER A 319 16.67 -13.85 6.80
C SER A 319 16.12 -14.39 5.49
N LEU A 320 17.02 -14.82 4.62
CA LEU A 320 16.67 -15.46 3.37
C LEU A 320 16.62 -16.98 3.53
N PRO A 321 15.86 -17.68 2.69
CA PRO A 321 15.68 -19.14 2.76
C PRO A 321 16.97 -19.94 2.56
N ASN A 322 17.95 -19.33 1.88
CA ASN A 322 19.28 -19.91 1.70
C ASN A 322 20.20 -19.71 2.93
N GLY A 323 19.66 -19.24 4.05
CA GLY A 323 20.38 -18.97 5.30
C GLY A 323 21.20 -17.68 5.30
N GLN A 324 21.18 -16.91 4.20
CA GLN A 324 21.85 -15.61 4.14
C GLN A 324 21.00 -14.54 4.82
N GLN A 325 21.64 -13.49 5.29
CA GLN A 325 20.96 -12.31 5.79
C GLN A 325 21.20 -11.14 4.86
N ILE A 326 20.16 -10.35 4.64
CA ILE A 326 20.24 -9.09 3.91
C ILE A 326 19.81 -7.96 4.82
N THR A 327 20.35 -6.77 4.54
CA THR A 327 19.87 -5.53 5.13
C THR A 327 19.00 -4.84 4.09
N ILE A 328 17.85 -4.33 4.50
CA ILE A 328 16.97 -3.52 3.66
C ILE A 328 16.67 -2.20 4.35
N PRO A 329 16.31 -1.14 3.61
CA PRO A 329 15.86 0.10 4.23
C PRO A 329 14.55 -0.13 4.98
N PHE A 330 14.38 0.56 6.11
CA PHE A 330 13.14 0.64 6.88
C PHE A 330 12.72 2.11 6.96
N VAL A 331 12.11 2.60 5.88
CA VAL A 331 11.73 4.02 5.69
C VAL A 331 10.23 4.07 5.50
N LEU A 332 9.48 3.89 6.59
CA LEU A 332 8.02 3.89 6.59
C LEU A 332 7.50 4.55 7.86
N THR A 333 6.25 5.00 7.83
CA THR A 333 5.54 5.42 9.04
C THR A 333 4.85 4.21 9.64
N LEU A 334 5.25 3.80 10.85
CA LEU A 334 4.62 2.68 11.56
C LEU A 334 3.53 3.24 12.48
N ALA A 335 2.31 2.74 12.36
CA ALA A 335 1.18 3.16 13.18
C ALA A 335 0.52 1.95 13.86
N PHE A 336 0.41 2.00 15.17
CA PHE A 336 -0.29 1.02 15.98
C PHE A 336 -1.62 1.60 16.43
N SER A 337 -2.71 0.86 16.28
CA SER A 337 -4.03 1.24 16.74
C SER A 337 -4.52 0.24 17.79
N THR A 338 -5.11 0.73 18.87
CA THR A 338 -5.58 -0.12 19.97
C THR A 338 -6.77 0.48 20.70
N ASN A 339 -7.64 -0.39 21.21
CA ASN A 339 -8.73 -0.01 22.10
C ASN A 339 -8.35 -0.18 23.58
N LEU A 340 -7.12 -0.64 23.87
CA LEU A 340 -6.63 -0.85 25.22
C LEU A 340 -5.87 0.39 25.70
N ASN A 341 -5.86 0.61 27.02
CA ASN A 341 -4.97 1.61 27.60
C ASN A 341 -3.50 1.19 27.33
N PRO A 342 -2.62 2.12 26.90
CA PRO A 342 -1.23 1.80 26.58
C PRO A 342 -0.48 1.01 27.65
N GLU A 343 -0.73 1.32 28.94
CA GLU A 343 -0.12 0.64 30.09
C GLU A 343 -0.49 -0.84 30.23
N LYS A 344 -1.60 -1.27 29.60
CA LYS A 344 -2.03 -2.68 29.58
C LYS A 344 -1.43 -3.46 28.41
N ILE A 345 -0.82 -2.78 27.45
CA ILE A 345 -0.35 -3.37 26.19
C ILE A 345 1.10 -3.82 26.31
N SER A 346 1.96 -2.98 26.89
CA SER A 346 3.39 -3.25 27.06
C SER A 346 3.98 -2.39 28.16
N ASP A 347 5.21 -2.67 28.55
CA ASP A 347 5.88 -1.98 29.64
C ASP A 347 6.27 -0.51 29.29
N PRO A 348 6.56 0.34 30.30
CA PRO A 348 6.97 1.71 30.06
C PRO A 348 8.26 1.86 29.23
N ALA A 349 9.17 0.88 29.23
CA ALA A 349 10.41 0.96 28.46
C ALA A 349 10.14 0.80 26.95
N PHE A 350 9.24 -0.11 26.57
CA PHE A 350 8.78 -0.26 25.18
C PHE A 350 7.93 0.92 24.73
N LEU A 351 6.99 1.37 25.56
CA LEU A 351 6.18 2.54 25.23
C LEU A 351 7.04 3.79 24.95
N ARG A 352 8.23 3.95 25.55
CA ARG A 352 9.15 5.07 25.22
C ARG A 352 9.67 5.02 23.78
N ARG A 353 9.76 3.84 23.19
CA ARG A 353 10.20 3.65 21.79
C ARG A 353 9.11 4.03 20.80
N LEU A 354 7.84 3.85 21.18
CA LEU A 354 6.69 4.38 20.45
C LEU A 354 6.65 5.92 20.63
N GLY A 355 7.09 6.63 19.59
CA GLY A 355 7.43 8.05 19.67
C GLY A 355 6.26 8.94 20.05
N TYR A 356 5.16 8.84 19.31
CA TYR A 356 3.97 9.67 19.53
C TYR A 356 2.81 8.80 20.01
N LYS A 357 2.11 9.26 21.06
CA LYS A 357 0.92 8.61 21.59
C LYS A 357 -0.23 9.59 21.46
N ILE A 358 -1.23 9.21 20.67
CA ILE A 358 -2.33 10.08 20.28
C ILE A 358 -3.61 9.47 20.77
N GLN A 359 -4.24 10.14 21.73
CA GLN A 359 -5.52 9.71 22.28
C GLN A 359 -6.67 10.23 21.43
N PHE A 360 -7.54 9.32 21.02
CA PHE A 360 -8.78 9.62 20.37
C PHE A 360 -9.90 9.63 21.41
N HIS A 361 -10.73 10.65 21.31
CA HIS A 361 -11.88 10.87 22.18
C HIS A 361 -13.16 10.83 21.33
N PRO A 362 -14.34 10.59 21.95
CA PRO A 362 -15.61 10.87 21.29
C PRO A 362 -15.65 12.30 20.74
N LEU A 363 -16.45 12.51 19.69
CA LEU A 363 -16.65 13.82 19.09
C LEU A 363 -17.35 14.77 20.06
N GLU A 364 -17.23 16.07 19.81
CA GLU A 364 -18.11 17.05 20.43
C GLU A 364 -19.49 17.01 19.75
N GLN A 365 -20.53 17.42 20.48
CA GLN A 365 -21.91 17.33 20.00
C GLN A 365 -22.14 18.02 18.64
N ASN A 366 -21.51 19.19 18.44
CA ASN A 366 -21.62 19.95 17.18
C ASN A 366 -20.97 19.21 16.01
N GLU A 367 -19.81 18.58 16.23
CA GLU A 367 -19.11 17.79 15.22
C GLU A 367 -19.90 16.52 14.88
N TYR A 368 -20.50 15.91 15.90
CA TYR A 368 -21.35 14.73 15.73
C TYR A 368 -22.62 15.05 14.94
N HIS A 369 -23.27 16.19 15.20
CA HIS A 369 -24.43 16.65 14.42
C HIS A 369 -24.07 16.81 12.94
N ALA A 370 -22.98 17.53 12.64
CA ALA A 370 -22.55 17.74 11.26
C ALA A 370 -22.24 16.43 10.52
N LEU A 371 -21.64 15.46 11.22
CA LEU A 371 -21.40 14.12 10.67
C LEU A 371 -22.70 13.37 10.34
N TRP A 372 -23.75 13.51 11.16
CA TRP A 372 -25.07 12.94 10.87
C TRP A 372 -25.69 13.55 9.61
N ASP A 373 -25.64 14.88 9.47
CA ASP A 373 -26.15 15.58 8.29
C ASP A 373 -25.44 15.12 7.00
N GLU A 374 -24.11 15.01 7.04
CA GLU A 374 -23.33 14.52 5.90
C GLU A 374 -23.67 13.07 5.54
N MET A 375 -23.77 12.19 6.55
CA MET A 375 -24.08 10.77 6.34
C MET A 375 -25.51 10.54 5.85
N ALA A 376 -26.45 11.42 6.23
CA ALA A 376 -27.82 11.38 5.74
C ALA A 376 -27.90 11.85 4.28
N SER A 377 -27.21 12.95 3.95
CA SER A 377 -27.13 13.45 2.57
C SER A 377 -26.50 12.45 1.61
N THR A 378 -25.44 11.74 2.03
CA THR A 378 -24.78 10.72 1.18
C THR A 378 -25.61 9.46 0.97
N ARG A 379 -26.72 9.30 1.68
CA ARG A 379 -27.62 8.14 1.60
C ARG A 379 -29.04 8.49 1.17
N ASP A 380 -29.25 9.71 0.69
CA ASP A 380 -30.54 10.22 0.22
C ASP A 380 -31.66 10.12 1.27
N VAL A 381 -31.31 10.32 2.55
CA VAL A 381 -32.24 10.29 3.68
C VAL A 381 -32.29 11.67 4.33
N THR A 382 -33.47 12.13 4.73
CA THR A 382 -33.63 13.39 5.48
C THR A 382 -33.78 13.09 6.96
N ILE A 383 -33.10 13.83 7.84
CA ILE A 383 -33.30 13.72 9.29
C ILE A 383 -34.29 14.80 9.74
N GLN A 384 -35.32 14.39 10.47
CA GLN A 384 -36.24 15.33 11.10
C GLN A 384 -35.55 16.04 12.28
N SER A 385 -35.70 17.35 12.44
CA SER A 385 -34.96 18.11 13.46
C SER A 385 -35.18 17.60 14.89
N GLU A 386 -36.37 17.12 15.23
CA GLU A 386 -36.70 16.54 16.54
C GLU A 386 -35.96 15.22 16.82
N SER A 387 -35.53 14.50 15.77
CA SER A 387 -34.79 13.25 15.89
C SER A 387 -33.42 13.43 16.54
N PHE A 388 -32.81 14.62 16.42
CA PHE A 388 -31.53 14.91 17.06
C PHE A 388 -31.64 15.00 18.59
N GLU A 389 -32.70 15.62 19.11
CA GLU A 389 -32.91 15.67 20.57
C GLU A 389 -33.12 14.27 21.15
N GLU A 390 -33.88 13.42 20.45
CA GLU A 390 -34.05 12.03 20.86
C GLU A 390 -32.74 11.25 20.79
N LEU A 391 -31.96 11.41 19.72
CA LEU A 391 -30.63 10.83 19.61
C LEU A 391 -29.73 11.24 20.79
N TYR A 392 -29.70 12.53 21.15
CA TYR A 392 -28.92 13.01 22.28
C TYR A 392 -29.43 12.48 23.63
N ASN A 393 -30.74 12.33 23.79
CA ASN A 393 -31.33 11.65 24.95
C ASN A 393 -30.82 10.21 25.08
N LEU A 394 -30.81 9.45 23.99
CA LEU A 394 -30.33 8.06 23.97
C LEU A 394 -28.86 7.96 24.37
N HIS A 395 -28.00 8.83 23.82
CA HIS A 395 -26.59 8.91 24.22
C HIS A 395 -26.42 9.20 25.73
N ARG A 396 -27.20 10.14 26.29
CA ARG A 396 -27.18 10.46 27.72
C ARG A 396 -27.70 9.30 28.58
N GLN A 397 -28.82 8.70 28.20
CA GLN A 397 -29.47 7.62 28.93
C GLN A 397 -28.58 6.37 29.01
N HIS A 398 -27.92 6.02 27.92
CA HIS A 398 -27.09 4.83 27.82
C HIS A 398 -25.60 5.09 28.10
N GLN A 399 -25.22 6.33 28.40
CA GLN A 399 -23.82 6.75 28.66
C GLN A 399 -22.87 6.37 27.51
N VAL A 400 -23.34 6.52 26.28
CA VAL A 400 -22.56 6.21 25.07
C VAL A 400 -21.97 7.52 24.52
N GLY A 401 -20.66 7.56 24.30
CA GLY A 401 -19.99 8.70 23.68
C GLY A 401 -20.43 8.94 22.23
N PHE A 402 -20.20 10.15 21.72
CA PHE A 402 -20.45 10.52 20.32
C PHE A 402 -19.38 9.92 19.40
N TYR A 403 -19.47 8.62 19.14
CA TYR A 403 -18.49 7.90 18.32
C TYR A 403 -18.77 8.08 16.82
N PRO A 404 -17.76 8.47 16.01
CA PRO A 404 -17.89 8.63 14.56
C PRO A 404 -18.41 7.42 13.78
N CYS A 405 -18.30 6.20 14.31
CA CYS A 405 -18.83 5.00 13.64
C CYS A 405 -20.36 4.90 13.69
N LEU A 406 -20.99 5.44 14.75
CA LEU A 406 -22.42 5.24 15.02
C LEU A 406 -23.35 5.85 13.97
N PRO A 407 -23.14 7.08 13.44
CA PRO A 407 -24.05 7.67 12.46
C PRO A 407 -24.19 6.80 11.21
N LYS A 408 -23.06 6.25 10.72
CA LYS A 408 -23.04 5.37 9.55
C LYS A 408 -23.88 4.11 9.78
N ASP A 409 -23.78 3.51 10.95
CA ASP A 409 -24.49 2.26 11.25
C ASP A 409 -25.98 2.53 11.52
N LEU A 410 -26.27 3.53 12.36
CA LEU A 410 -27.65 3.88 12.76
C LEU A 410 -28.47 4.39 11.58
N ILE A 411 -27.93 5.27 10.71
CA ILE A 411 -28.63 5.68 9.47
C ILE A 411 -28.86 4.49 8.56
N GLY A 412 -27.96 3.51 8.56
CA GLY A 412 -28.08 2.29 7.75
C GLY A 412 -29.30 1.49 8.18
N ILE A 413 -29.37 1.22 9.49
CA ILE A 413 -30.51 0.53 10.10
C ILE A 413 -31.80 1.33 9.91
N SER A 414 -31.78 2.65 10.13
CA SER A 414 -32.95 3.52 9.91
C SER A 414 -33.47 3.42 8.47
N ARG A 415 -32.58 3.45 7.48
CA ARG A 415 -32.95 3.30 6.07
C ARG A 415 -33.55 1.91 5.79
N ASP A 416 -32.97 0.87 6.37
CA ASP A 416 -33.47 -0.49 6.17
C ASP A 416 -34.87 -0.67 6.80
N ILE A 417 -35.14 -0.02 7.94
CA ILE A 417 -36.50 0.07 8.55
C ILE A 417 -37.47 0.81 7.63
N ILE A 418 -37.08 2.00 7.15
CA ILE A 418 -37.89 2.84 6.25
C ILE A 418 -38.26 2.07 4.98
N ALA A 419 -37.27 1.40 4.37
CA ALA A 419 -37.46 0.64 3.14
C ALA A 419 -38.39 -0.57 3.35
N PHE A 420 -38.26 -1.26 4.48
CA PHE A 420 -39.12 -2.39 4.83
C PHE A 420 -40.57 -1.97 5.08
N GLU A 421 -40.78 -0.80 5.68
CA GLU A 421 -42.12 -0.28 6.01
C GLU A 421 -42.76 0.49 4.86
N GLU A 422 -42.05 0.64 3.73
CA GLU A 422 -42.49 1.38 2.54
C GLU A 422 -42.93 2.82 2.86
N ILE A 423 -42.25 3.46 3.83
CA ILE A 423 -42.53 4.82 4.27
C ILE A 423 -41.59 5.85 3.64
N THR A 424 -41.91 7.13 3.81
CA THR A 424 -41.13 8.26 3.29
C THR A 424 -39.69 8.22 3.87
N PRO A 425 -38.63 8.56 3.10
CA PRO A 425 -37.24 8.50 3.54
C PRO A 425 -36.85 9.62 4.50
N VAL A 426 -37.55 9.67 5.63
CA VAL A 426 -37.35 10.62 6.72
C VAL A 426 -37.07 9.85 8.00
N VAL A 427 -35.95 10.16 8.65
CA VAL A 427 -35.58 9.59 9.95
C VAL A 427 -36.30 10.39 11.03
N THR A 428 -37.38 9.83 11.56
CA THR A 428 -38.16 10.36 12.68
C THR A 428 -37.60 9.89 14.03
N PRO A 429 -37.99 10.51 15.16
CA PRO A 429 -37.55 10.08 16.50
C PRO A 429 -37.83 8.59 16.78
N GLU A 430 -38.97 8.07 16.33
CA GLU A 430 -39.35 6.66 16.49
C GLU A 430 -38.40 5.73 15.74
N ILE A 431 -37.99 6.11 14.53
CA ILE A 431 -37.06 5.34 13.71
C ILE A 431 -35.67 5.36 14.33
N VAL A 432 -35.21 6.49 14.87
CA VAL A 432 -33.92 6.58 15.59
C VAL A 432 -33.91 5.64 16.79
N LYS A 433 -34.98 5.66 17.60
CA LYS A 433 -35.09 4.80 18.77
C LYS A 433 -35.07 3.32 18.39
N ARG A 434 -35.82 2.93 17.36
CA ARG A 434 -35.80 1.55 16.86
C ARG A 434 -34.43 1.14 16.32
N ALA A 435 -33.77 2.02 15.56
CA ALA A 435 -32.44 1.75 15.05
C ALA A 435 -31.42 1.58 16.20
N TRP A 436 -31.55 2.39 17.26
CA TRP A 436 -30.74 2.28 18.47
C TRP A 436 -30.95 0.94 19.19
N GLU A 437 -32.21 0.55 19.41
CA GLU A 437 -32.59 -0.71 20.05
C GLU A 437 -32.13 -1.95 19.26
N VAL A 438 -32.05 -1.85 17.93
CA VAL A 438 -31.53 -2.92 17.07
C VAL A 438 -30.00 -2.98 17.09
N TYR A 439 -29.33 -1.82 17.10
CA TYR A 439 -27.86 -1.76 17.08
C TYR A 439 -27.23 -2.15 18.42
N PHE A 440 -27.77 -1.63 19.52
CA PHE A 440 -27.29 -1.92 20.85
C PHE A 440 -28.05 -3.13 21.43
N THR A 441 -27.34 -4.06 22.08
CA THR A 441 -28.00 -5.14 22.82
C THR A 441 -28.83 -4.58 23.98
N ALA A 442 -29.71 -5.38 24.57
CA ALA A 442 -30.61 -4.96 25.67
C ALA A 442 -29.92 -4.28 26.87
N ASP A 443 -28.62 -4.47 27.04
CA ASP A 443 -27.80 -3.84 28.08
C ASP A 443 -27.24 -2.44 27.66
N GLY A 444 -27.62 -1.93 26.48
CA GLY A 444 -27.13 -0.67 25.91
C GLY A 444 -25.66 -0.70 25.44
N LYS A 445 -25.02 -1.88 25.45
CA LYS A 445 -23.61 -2.06 25.08
C LYS A 445 -23.51 -2.94 23.84
N GLY A 446 -23.39 -2.30 22.67
CA GLY A 446 -23.12 -2.98 21.40
C GLY A 446 -21.73 -3.59 21.44
N GLY A 447 -21.61 -4.83 21.93
CA GLY A 447 -20.41 -5.69 21.86
C GLY A 447 -19.13 -5.21 22.55
N GLY A 448 -19.02 -3.95 23.00
CA GLY A 448 -17.76 -3.33 23.45
C GLY A 448 -17.30 -3.70 24.86
N ALA A 449 -18.11 -4.42 25.63
CA ALA A 449 -17.73 -5.00 26.91
C ALA A 449 -17.74 -6.53 26.81
N ARG A 450 -16.81 -7.08 26.03
CA ARG A 450 -16.41 -8.49 26.10
C ARG A 450 -14.90 -8.59 26.07
#